data_AF-A0A7W1L5L5-F1
#
_entry.id   AF-A0A7W1L5L5-F1
#
_cell.length_a   1.000
_cell.length_b   1.000
_cell.length_c   1.000
_cell.angle_alpha   90.00
_cell.angle_beta   90.00
_cell.angle_gamma   90.00
#
_symmetry.space_group_name_H-M   'P 1'
#
loop_
_entity.id
_entity.type
_entity.pdbx_description
1 polymer ?
#
loop_
_entity_poly.entity_id
_entity_poly.type
_entity_poly.pdbx_seq_one_letter_code
_entity_poly.pdbx_strand_id
1 'polypeptide(L)'
;MAFRSCSRKRHASSTPRNDSVSGAAAGESASAANAVSVPFTVLIPARYASTRLPGKPLADLAGKPMVVRVAERARSSGAADVVVATDDERIRVAATAHGIRACLTRAEHATGTDRLAEAAQTLGLRDSDIVVNVQGDEPLLDPALMRRVAMLLTERPDAAMATACHPIDAAADAFNPNVVKVVLDRRGCALYFSRATIPWARDAFAADVSSLPAGLPLYRHYGLYAYRVAFLREFPNLEPAPIEQFEALEQLRALWHGYRIAVEIAQGAPAPGIDTPDDLSRVRAWYEADDRLITR
;
A
#
# COMPACT_ATOMS: atom_id res chain seq x y z
N MET A 1 -13.66 45.64 42.59
CA MET A 1 -13.70 47.09 42.85
C MET A 1 -12.33 47.56 43.33
N ALA A 2 -11.55 48.20 42.47
CA ALA A 2 -10.57 49.26 42.79
C ALA A 2 -9.87 49.67 41.49
N PHE A 3 -9.62 50.96 41.35
CA PHE A 3 -9.38 51.71 40.12
C PHE A 3 -8.00 52.39 40.20
N ARG A 4 -7.51 52.88 39.03
CA ARG A 4 -6.36 53.81 38.78
C ARG A 4 -4.99 53.14 38.63
N SER A 5 -4.30 53.15 37.48
CA SER A 5 -3.88 54.20 36.52
C SER A 5 -2.76 55.12 37.02
N CYS A 6 -1.59 55.04 36.36
CA CYS A 6 -0.70 56.17 36.09
C CYS A 6 0.31 55.81 34.99
N SER A 7 0.89 56.83 34.37
CA SER A 7 1.28 56.91 32.97
C SER A 7 2.73 57.38 32.79
N ARG A 8 3.23 57.27 31.54
CA ARG A 8 4.39 57.93 30.90
C ARG A 8 5.77 57.26 31.07
N LYS A 9 6.44 56.97 29.94
CA LYS A 9 7.27 57.93 29.18
C LYS A 9 7.62 57.39 27.78
N ARG A 10 7.57 58.30 26.79
CA ARG A 10 8.14 58.17 25.44
C ARG A 10 9.65 58.47 25.50
N HIS A 11 10.44 57.93 24.58
CA HIS A 11 11.42 58.70 23.78
C HIS A 11 11.81 57.88 22.54
N ALA A 12 11.92 58.57 21.41
CA ALA A 12 12.32 58.07 20.10
C ALA A 12 13.59 58.81 19.66
N SER A 13 14.51 58.11 19.01
CA SER A 13 15.63 58.58 18.15
C SER A 13 16.58 57.39 17.99
N SER A 14 17.23 57.06 16.88
CA SER A 14 17.42 57.64 15.55
C SER A 14 18.33 56.64 14.81
N THR A 15 18.07 56.37 13.54
CA THR A 15 18.94 55.60 12.62
C THR A 15 20.28 56.32 12.39
N PRO A 16 21.38 55.63 11.98
CA PRO A 16 21.59 55.44 10.54
C PRO A 16 22.28 54.11 10.10
N ARG A 17 22.35 54.00 8.77
CA ARG A 17 22.81 52.94 7.85
C ARG A 17 24.22 52.39 8.09
N ASN A 18 24.46 51.15 7.65
CA ASN A 18 25.58 50.86 6.74
C ASN A 18 25.41 49.52 5.98
N ASP A 19 25.29 49.66 4.65
CA ASP A 19 26.01 49.00 3.57
C ASP A 19 26.28 47.48 3.58
N SER A 20 25.57 46.83 2.65
CA SER A 20 26.03 45.85 1.66
C SER A 20 27.31 45.04 1.94
N VAL A 21 27.13 43.72 1.99
CA VAL A 21 28.08 42.78 1.38
C VAL A 21 27.29 41.80 0.50
N SER A 22 27.60 41.85 -0.79
CA SER A 22 27.22 40.91 -1.83
C SER A 22 27.81 39.52 -1.58
N GLY A 23 27.01 38.48 -1.78
CA GLY A 23 27.46 37.11 -1.91
C GLY A 23 26.55 36.35 -2.88
N ALA A 24 26.84 36.44 -4.17
CA ALA A 24 26.30 35.54 -5.17
C ALA A 24 27.20 34.29 -5.22
N ALA A 25 26.61 33.13 -4.97
CA ALA A 25 27.06 31.77 -5.30
C ALA A 25 26.12 30.83 -4.55
N ALA A 26 25.74 29.65 -4.97
CA ALA A 26 25.82 28.87 -6.19
C ALA A 26 24.90 27.67 -5.87
N GLY A 27 24.34 27.03 -6.88
CA GLY A 27 23.37 25.95 -6.69
C GLY A 27 23.86 24.83 -5.76
N GLU A 28 22.96 24.35 -4.91
CA GLU A 28 23.06 23.00 -4.35
C GLU A 28 21.96 22.15 -4.99
N SER A 29 22.18 21.85 -6.26
CA SER A 29 21.76 20.56 -6.80
C SER A 29 22.88 19.56 -6.57
N ALA A 30 22.50 18.34 -6.17
CA ALA A 30 23.29 17.11 -6.12
C ALA A 30 23.95 16.77 -4.77
N SER A 31 23.20 16.00 -3.98
CA SER A 31 23.64 14.65 -3.64
C SER A 31 22.42 13.82 -3.21
N ALA A 32 21.58 13.44 -4.19
CA ALA A 32 20.82 12.21 -4.06
C ALA A 32 21.85 11.08 -4.11
N ALA A 33 22.46 10.82 -2.95
CA ALA A 33 23.40 9.74 -2.75
C ALA A 33 22.76 8.45 -3.26
N ASN A 34 23.53 7.66 -4.00
CA ASN A 34 23.21 6.28 -4.40
C ASN A 34 22.59 5.50 -3.22
N ALA A 35 21.28 5.57 -3.07
CA ALA A 35 20.54 4.59 -2.30
C ALA A 35 20.60 3.34 -3.18
N VAL A 36 21.40 2.37 -2.76
CA VAL A 36 21.37 1.03 -3.34
C VAL A 36 19.94 0.54 -3.19
N SER A 37 19.14 0.62 -4.26
CA SER A 37 17.78 0.11 -4.25
C SER A 37 17.88 -1.40 -4.15
N VAL A 38 17.47 -1.97 -3.02
CA VAL A 38 17.45 -3.42 -2.84
C VAL A 38 16.45 -3.98 -3.85
N PRO A 39 16.85 -4.97 -4.68
CA PRO A 39 15.95 -5.54 -5.66
C PRO A 39 14.77 -6.22 -4.94
N PHE A 40 13.58 -6.06 -5.49
CA PHE A 40 12.37 -6.73 -5.03
C PHE A 40 11.66 -7.41 -6.19
N THR A 41 10.92 -8.46 -5.88
CA THR A 41 10.10 -9.22 -6.84
C THR A 41 8.64 -8.92 -6.59
N VAL A 42 7.86 -8.67 -7.63
CA VAL A 42 6.40 -8.61 -7.51
C VAL A 42 5.83 -9.99 -7.81
N LEU A 43 5.00 -10.49 -6.91
CA LEU A 43 4.21 -11.70 -7.11
C LEU A 43 2.72 -11.32 -7.18
N ILE A 44 2.06 -11.79 -8.23
CA ILE A 44 0.65 -11.50 -8.52
C ILE A 44 -0.15 -12.80 -8.35
N PRO A 45 -0.88 -12.99 -7.24
CA PRO A 45 -1.74 -14.15 -7.09
C PRO A 45 -2.96 -14.02 -8.01
N ALA A 46 -3.23 -15.05 -8.77
CA ALA A 46 -4.39 -15.13 -9.66
C ALA A 46 -5.04 -16.50 -9.56
N ARG A 47 -6.37 -16.54 -9.46
CA ARG A 47 -7.17 -17.77 -9.46
C ARG A 47 -8.28 -17.61 -10.48
N TYR A 48 -8.62 -18.69 -11.19
CA TYR A 48 -9.72 -18.64 -12.15
C TYR A 48 -11.08 -18.49 -11.46
N ALA A 49 -11.23 -19.13 -10.30
CA ALA A 49 -12.45 -19.10 -9.52
C ALA A 49 -12.69 -17.71 -8.91
N SER A 50 -13.69 -17.00 -9.45
CA SER A 50 -14.24 -15.77 -8.90
C SER A 50 -15.76 -15.84 -9.00
N THR A 51 -16.44 -15.62 -7.88
CA THR A 51 -17.90 -15.76 -7.78
C THR A 51 -18.63 -14.57 -8.40
N ARG A 52 -18.12 -13.36 -8.19
CA ARG A 52 -18.71 -12.10 -8.69
C ARG A 52 -18.38 -11.82 -10.15
N LEU A 53 -17.24 -12.29 -10.63
CA LEU A 53 -16.79 -12.11 -12.01
C LEU A 53 -16.05 -13.37 -12.47
N PRO A 54 -16.73 -14.37 -13.06
CA PRO A 54 -16.11 -15.62 -13.49
C PRO A 54 -14.96 -15.38 -14.47
N GLY A 55 -13.81 -16.05 -14.26
CA GLY A 55 -12.64 -15.88 -15.12
C GLY A 55 -12.01 -14.48 -15.04
N LYS A 56 -12.28 -13.73 -13.96
CA LYS A 56 -11.81 -12.36 -13.70
C LYS A 56 -10.38 -12.07 -14.18
N PRO A 57 -9.32 -12.85 -13.82
CA PRO A 57 -7.96 -12.57 -14.27
C PRO A 57 -7.77 -12.55 -15.80
N LEU A 58 -8.63 -13.26 -16.53
CA LEU A 58 -8.63 -13.35 -18.00
C LEU A 58 -9.61 -12.38 -18.67
N ALA A 59 -10.37 -11.59 -17.90
CA ALA A 59 -11.29 -10.62 -18.44
C ALA A 59 -10.53 -9.62 -19.33
N ASP A 60 -11.09 -9.32 -20.51
CA ASP A 60 -10.49 -8.37 -21.43
C ASP A 60 -10.49 -6.96 -20.85
N LEU A 61 -9.31 -6.34 -20.83
CA LEU A 61 -9.10 -4.97 -20.41
C LEU A 61 -8.34 -4.22 -21.51
N ALA A 62 -9.12 -3.77 -22.50
CA ALA A 62 -8.66 -3.07 -23.70
C ALA A 62 -7.68 -3.92 -24.51
N GLY A 63 -8.09 -5.13 -24.90
CA GLY A 63 -7.35 -6.03 -25.79
C GLY A 63 -6.26 -6.87 -25.13
N LYS A 64 -6.10 -6.80 -23.79
CA LYS A 64 -5.20 -7.67 -23.02
C LYS A 64 -5.95 -8.24 -21.80
N PRO A 65 -5.62 -9.47 -21.34
CA PRO A 65 -6.16 -10.01 -20.10
C PRO A 65 -5.84 -9.10 -18.90
N MET A 66 -6.76 -8.97 -17.94
CA MET A 66 -6.58 -8.13 -16.75
C MET A 66 -5.28 -8.44 -15.99
N VAL A 67 -4.95 -9.73 -15.79
CA VAL A 67 -3.72 -10.14 -15.10
C VAL A 67 -2.44 -9.67 -15.81
N VAL A 68 -2.48 -9.56 -17.15
CA VAL A 68 -1.37 -9.04 -17.95
C VAL A 68 -1.23 -7.54 -17.73
N ARG A 69 -2.35 -6.79 -17.70
CA ARG A 69 -2.34 -5.34 -17.40
C ARG A 69 -1.76 -5.06 -16.01
N VAL A 70 -2.12 -5.86 -15.00
CA VAL A 70 -1.53 -5.77 -13.67
C VAL A 70 -0.03 -6.04 -13.70
N ALA A 71 0.43 -7.06 -14.42
CA ALA A 71 1.85 -7.38 -14.52
C ALA A 71 2.66 -6.29 -15.24
N GLU A 72 2.13 -5.72 -16.32
CA GLU A 72 2.73 -4.58 -17.03
C GLU A 72 2.82 -3.35 -16.12
N ARG A 73 1.76 -3.09 -15.34
CA ARG A 73 1.75 -2.03 -14.33
C ARG A 73 2.80 -2.26 -13.26
N ALA A 74 2.90 -3.48 -12.74
CA ALA A 74 3.88 -3.88 -11.74
C ALA A 74 5.32 -3.74 -12.25
N ARG A 75 5.61 -4.05 -13.52
CA ARG A 75 6.95 -3.84 -14.11
C ARG A 75 7.38 -2.37 -14.05
N SER A 76 6.43 -1.45 -14.19
CA SER A 76 6.70 0.00 -14.12
C SER A 76 7.11 0.48 -12.71
N SER A 77 7.01 -0.39 -11.69
CA SER A 77 7.47 -0.09 -10.32
C SER A 77 9.00 -0.17 -10.16
N GLY A 78 9.70 -0.70 -11.17
CA GLY A 78 11.14 -0.99 -11.07
C GLY A 78 11.47 -2.30 -10.36
N ALA A 79 10.49 -3.21 -10.23
CA ALA A 79 10.71 -4.56 -9.74
C ALA A 79 11.76 -5.30 -10.59
N ALA A 80 12.60 -6.10 -9.93
CA ALA A 80 13.62 -6.91 -10.61
C ALA A 80 13.01 -8.07 -11.39
N ASP A 81 11.91 -8.64 -10.86
CA ASP A 81 11.09 -9.64 -11.56
C ASP A 81 9.60 -9.43 -11.22
N VAL A 82 8.73 -9.84 -12.13
CA VAL A 82 7.27 -9.81 -11.96
C VAL A 82 6.71 -11.15 -12.40
N VAL A 83 6.10 -11.87 -11.47
CA VAL A 83 5.62 -13.24 -11.69
C VAL A 83 4.17 -13.39 -11.30
N VAL A 84 3.37 -13.98 -12.20
CA VAL A 84 1.99 -14.40 -11.90
C VAL A 84 2.02 -15.76 -11.22
N ALA A 85 1.50 -15.87 -10.01
CA ALA A 85 1.33 -17.13 -9.29
C ALA A 85 -0.12 -17.60 -9.44
N THR A 86 -0.33 -18.73 -10.13
CA THR A 86 -1.66 -19.23 -10.49
C THR A 86 -1.78 -20.73 -10.30
N ASP A 87 -2.99 -21.24 -10.07
CA ASP A 87 -3.31 -22.68 -10.15
C ASP A 87 -3.89 -23.08 -11.50
N ASP A 88 -4.23 -22.11 -12.34
CA ASP A 88 -4.92 -22.34 -13.61
C ASP A 88 -3.98 -22.18 -14.80
N GLU A 89 -3.96 -23.22 -15.64
CA GLU A 89 -3.13 -23.28 -16.84
C GLU A 89 -3.53 -22.22 -17.89
N ARG A 90 -4.81 -21.83 -17.98
CA ARG A 90 -5.27 -20.80 -18.92
C ARG A 90 -4.68 -19.44 -18.55
N ILE A 91 -4.58 -19.14 -17.26
CA ILE A 91 -3.94 -17.92 -16.75
C ILE A 91 -2.44 -17.95 -17.06
N ARG A 92 -1.77 -19.07 -16.84
CA ARG A 92 -0.34 -19.25 -17.16
C ARG A 92 -0.08 -19.03 -18.65
N VAL A 93 -0.86 -19.67 -19.52
CA VAL A 93 -0.75 -19.53 -20.98
C VAL A 93 -0.97 -18.08 -21.40
N ALA A 94 -2.03 -17.42 -20.92
CA ALA A 94 -2.31 -16.02 -21.22
C ALA A 94 -1.16 -15.09 -20.78
N ALA A 95 -0.65 -15.24 -19.55
CA ALA A 95 0.47 -14.44 -19.07
C ALA A 95 1.73 -14.64 -19.93
N THR A 96 2.10 -15.90 -20.21
CA THR A 96 3.29 -16.22 -21.00
C THR A 96 3.22 -15.77 -22.45
N ALA A 97 2.02 -15.78 -23.06
CA ALA A 97 1.80 -15.25 -24.42
C ALA A 97 2.11 -13.75 -24.52
N HIS A 98 2.02 -13.02 -23.42
CA HIS A 98 2.39 -11.60 -23.32
C HIS A 98 3.78 -11.38 -22.68
N GLY A 99 4.62 -12.43 -22.64
CA GLY A 99 5.98 -12.34 -22.10
C GLY A 99 6.02 -12.08 -20.59
N ILE A 100 4.94 -12.35 -19.86
CA ILE A 100 4.89 -12.29 -18.40
C ILE A 100 5.26 -13.67 -17.85
N ARG A 101 6.20 -13.71 -16.89
CA ARG A 101 6.56 -14.96 -16.22
C ARG A 101 5.39 -15.42 -15.36
N ALA A 102 5.09 -16.72 -15.40
CA ALA A 102 4.05 -17.31 -14.59
C ALA A 102 4.53 -18.61 -13.94
N CYS A 103 4.14 -18.82 -12.69
CA CYS A 103 4.44 -20.00 -11.88
C CYS A 103 3.13 -20.70 -11.53
N LEU A 104 3.06 -22.01 -11.79
CA LEU A 104 1.99 -22.82 -11.26
C LEU A 104 2.18 -23.01 -9.76
N THR A 105 1.07 -23.01 -9.04
CA THR A 105 0.98 -23.22 -7.60
C THR A 105 -0.19 -24.15 -7.32
N ARG A 106 -0.16 -24.84 -6.18
CA ARG A 106 -1.25 -25.74 -5.78
C ARG A 106 -2.62 -25.05 -5.75
N ALA A 107 -3.67 -25.80 -6.05
CA ALA A 107 -5.04 -25.29 -6.10
C ALA A 107 -5.66 -25.16 -4.70
N GLU A 108 -5.16 -25.94 -3.74
CA GLU A 108 -5.72 -26.13 -2.40
C GLU A 108 -5.34 -25.01 -1.41
N HIS A 109 -4.56 -24.02 -1.85
CA HIS A 109 -4.20 -22.89 -0.99
C HIS A 109 -5.44 -22.16 -0.50
N ALA A 110 -5.54 -21.95 0.82
CA ALA A 110 -6.67 -21.23 1.39
C ALA A 110 -6.58 -19.74 1.07
N THR A 111 -5.39 -19.15 1.21
CA THR A 111 -5.20 -17.69 1.10
C THR A 111 -4.35 -17.30 -0.11
N GLY A 112 -4.31 -15.99 -0.40
CA GLY A 112 -3.34 -15.43 -1.34
C GLY A 112 -1.91 -15.62 -0.83
N THR A 113 -1.68 -15.41 0.46
CA THR A 113 -0.35 -15.44 1.08
C THR A 113 0.30 -16.83 1.02
N ASP A 114 -0.46 -17.91 1.21
CA ASP A 114 0.04 -19.29 1.08
C ASP A 114 0.57 -19.58 -0.33
N ARG A 115 -0.14 -19.06 -1.35
CA ARG A 115 0.25 -19.17 -2.75
C ARG A 115 1.56 -18.43 -3.03
N LEU A 116 1.76 -17.27 -2.40
CA LEU A 116 2.99 -16.50 -2.55
C LEU A 116 4.18 -17.19 -1.88
N ALA A 117 3.97 -17.83 -0.73
CA ALA A 117 5.00 -18.61 -0.06
C ALA A 117 5.50 -19.76 -0.95
N GLU A 118 4.58 -20.50 -1.57
CA GLU A 118 4.93 -21.54 -2.54
C GLU A 118 5.63 -20.97 -3.77
N ALA A 119 5.11 -19.90 -4.36
CA ALA A 119 5.73 -19.26 -5.52
C ALA A 119 7.16 -18.78 -5.21
N ALA A 120 7.39 -18.18 -4.04
CA ALA A 120 8.72 -17.75 -3.60
C ALA A 120 9.69 -18.94 -3.42
N GLN A 121 9.19 -20.10 -2.98
CA GLN A 121 9.97 -21.33 -2.91
C GLN A 121 10.32 -21.85 -4.31
N THR A 122 9.33 -21.98 -5.21
CA THR A 122 9.53 -22.46 -6.58
C THR A 122 10.48 -21.58 -7.39
N LEU A 123 10.45 -20.27 -7.15
CA LEU A 123 11.34 -19.31 -7.79
C LEU A 123 12.76 -19.28 -7.20
N GLY A 124 13.01 -20.03 -6.12
CA GLY A 124 14.32 -20.09 -5.46
C GLY A 124 14.72 -18.77 -4.79
N LEU A 125 13.75 -17.96 -4.36
CA LEU A 125 14.03 -16.70 -3.67
C LEU A 125 14.73 -16.97 -2.33
N ARG A 126 15.67 -16.10 -1.95
CA ARG A 126 16.41 -16.21 -0.69
C ARG A 126 15.62 -15.56 0.43
N ASP A 127 15.85 -16.00 1.66
CA ASP A 127 15.17 -15.49 2.86
C ASP A 127 15.26 -13.96 3.04
N SER A 128 16.36 -13.36 2.60
CA SER A 128 16.59 -11.91 2.64
C SER A 128 15.89 -11.13 1.54
N ASP A 129 15.39 -11.80 0.49
CA ASP A 129 14.75 -11.12 -0.64
C ASP A 129 13.39 -10.54 -0.24
N ILE A 130 12.95 -9.52 -0.97
CA ILE A 130 11.68 -8.83 -0.73
C ILE A 130 10.69 -9.20 -1.84
N VAL A 131 9.50 -9.61 -1.42
CA VAL A 131 8.36 -9.88 -2.29
C VAL A 131 7.28 -8.85 -2.05
N VAL A 132 6.77 -8.22 -3.10
CA VAL A 132 5.58 -7.37 -3.06
C VAL A 132 4.40 -8.16 -3.61
N ASN A 133 3.34 -8.30 -2.81
CA ASN A 133 2.07 -8.91 -3.18
C ASN A 133 1.16 -7.86 -3.83
N VAL A 134 0.94 -7.97 -5.14
CA VAL A 134 0.01 -7.11 -5.90
C VAL A 134 -1.18 -7.95 -6.33
N GLN A 135 -2.40 -7.56 -5.95
CA GLN A 135 -3.58 -8.34 -6.31
C GLN A 135 -3.81 -8.35 -7.83
N GLY A 136 -4.23 -9.50 -8.36
CA GLY A 136 -4.45 -9.70 -9.80
C GLY A 136 -5.61 -8.90 -10.41
N ASP A 137 -6.30 -8.09 -9.61
CA ASP A 137 -7.46 -7.28 -9.96
C ASP A 137 -7.25 -5.77 -9.77
N GLU A 138 -6.00 -5.34 -9.55
CA GLU A 138 -5.62 -3.93 -9.35
C GLU A 138 -4.78 -3.37 -10.51
N PRO A 139 -5.32 -3.31 -11.75
CA PRO A 139 -4.54 -2.90 -12.93
C PRO A 139 -4.16 -1.40 -12.94
N LEU A 140 -4.72 -0.61 -12.02
CA LEU A 140 -4.46 0.82 -11.89
C LEU A 140 -3.60 1.18 -10.67
N LEU A 141 -3.10 0.19 -9.92
CA LEU A 141 -2.24 0.44 -8.76
C LEU A 141 -1.03 1.30 -9.15
N ASP A 142 -0.75 2.33 -8.35
CA ASP A 142 0.39 3.21 -8.50
C ASP A 142 1.71 2.42 -8.35
N PRO A 143 2.54 2.31 -9.41
CA PRO A 143 3.81 1.62 -9.34
C PRO A 143 4.79 2.29 -8.36
N ALA A 144 4.65 3.59 -8.10
CA ALA A 144 5.45 4.27 -7.10
C ALA A 144 5.10 3.81 -5.68
N LEU A 145 3.82 3.55 -5.39
CA LEU A 145 3.41 2.99 -4.10
C LEU A 145 3.98 1.58 -3.87
N MET A 146 3.93 0.70 -4.88
CA MET A 146 4.57 -0.63 -4.82
C MET A 146 6.04 -0.53 -4.42
N ARG A 147 6.77 0.37 -5.08
CA ARG A 147 8.19 0.62 -4.82
C ARG A 147 8.43 1.17 -3.41
N ARG A 148 7.62 2.15 -2.95
CA ARG A 148 7.76 2.74 -1.61
C ARG A 148 7.54 1.70 -0.52
N VAL A 149 6.55 0.82 -0.65
CA VAL A 149 6.31 -0.26 0.33
C VAL A 149 7.48 -1.26 0.37
N ALA A 150 8.07 -1.62 -0.79
CA ALA A 150 9.27 -2.46 -0.85
C ALA A 150 10.49 -1.80 -0.18
N MET A 151 10.71 -0.51 -0.48
CA MET A 151 11.80 0.27 0.10
C MET A 151 11.63 0.45 1.60
N LEU A 152 10.42 0.73 2.07
CA LEU A 152 10.12 0.84 3.50
C LEU A 152 10.52 -0.43 4.24
N LEU A 153 10.22 -1.61 3.69
CA LEU A 153 10.64 -2.87 4.33
C LEU A 153 12.16 -3.03 4.34
N THR A 154 12.86 -2.58 3.30
CA THR A 154 14.32 -2.55 3.28
C THR A 154 14.89 -1.69 4.42
N GLU A 155 14.31 -0.51 4.62
CA GLU A 155 14.71 0.48 5.63
C GLU A 155 14.32 0.08 7.07
N ARG A 156 13.47 -0.94 7.22
CA ARG A 156 12.95 -1.43 8.50
C ARG A 156 13.41 -2.86 8.79
N PRO A 157 14.66 -3.05 9.23
CA PRO A 157 15.17 -4.37 9.60
C PRO A 157 14.43 -4.98 10.80
N ASP A 158 13.75 -4.16 11.59
CA ASP A 158 12.91 -4.59 12.71
C ASP A 158 11.51 -5.07 12.31
N ALA A 159 11.13 -4.93 11.02
CA ALA A 159 9.85 -5.36 10.50
C ALA A 159 9.99 -6.60 9.61
N ALA A 160 9.02 -7.52 9.74
CA ALA A 160 8.95 -8.74 8.95
C ALA A 160 8.18 -8.53 7.63
N MET A 161 7.26 -7.56 7.63
CA MET A 161 6.46 -7.15 6.49
C MET A 161 6.18 -5.65 6.53
N ALA A 162 5.78 -5.09 5.39
CA ALA A 162 5.30 -3.73 5.27
C ALA A 162 3.96 -3.70 4.52
N THR A 163 3.16 -2.67 4.75
CA THR A 163 1.91 -2.39 4.05
C THR A 163 1.76 -0.89 3.77
N ALA A 164 0.63 -0.49 3.20
CA ALA A 164 0.28 0.91 2.99
C ALA A 164 -1.04 1.29 3.67
N CYS A 165 -1.20 2.58 3.93
CA CYS A 165 -2.47 3.19 4.28
C CYS A 165 -2.60 4.57 3.65
N HIS A 166 -3.80 5.16 3.68
CA HIS A 166 -4.02 6.55 3.30
C HIS A 166 -5.00 7.23 4.27
N PRO A 167 -5.02 8.57 4.36
CA PRO A 167 -5.96 9.29 5.20
C PRO A 167 -7.43 8.97 4.87
N ILE A 168 -8.29 8.99 5.88
CA ILE A 168 -9.75 8.97 5.72
C ILE A 168 -10.28 10.39 5.93
N ASP A 169 -10.91 10.93 4.90
CA ASP A 169 -11.44 12.31 4.93
C ASP A 169 -12.96 12.37 5.15
N ALA A 170 -13.66 11.23 5.11
CA ALA A 170 -15.11 11.15 5.25
C ALA A 170 -15.53 10.34 6.49
N ALA A 171 -16.44 10.90 7.30
CA ALA A 171 -17.01 10.19 8.45
C ALA A 171 -17.68 8.87 8.06
N ALA A 172 -18.38 8.85 6.92
CA ALA A 172 -19.00 7.62 6.40
C ALA A 172 -18.00 6.47 6.26
N ASP A 173 -16.78 6.74 5.80
CA ASP A 173 -15.72 5.73 5.67
C ASP A 173 -15.11 5.33 7.02
N ALA A 174 -15.00 6.28 7.96
CA ALA A 174 -14.50 6.00 9.30
C ALA A 174 -15.32 4.91 10.01
N PHE A 175 -16.65 5.01 9.91
CA PHE A 175 -17.60 4.11 10.55
C PHE A 175 -18.04 2.93 9.66
N ASN A 176 -17.54 2.83 8.42
CA ASN A 176 -17.82 1.70 7.54
C ASN A 176 -16.98 0.48 7.94
N PRO A 177 -17.59 -0.67 8.32
CA PRO A 177 -16.85 -1.88 8.70
C PRO A 177 -16.12 -2.57 7.53
N ASN A 178 -16.45 -2.20 6.28
CA ASN A 178 -15.71 -2.66 5.10
C ASN A 178 -14.43 -1.86 4.87
N VAL A 179 -14.29 -0.70 5.51
CA VAL A 179 -13.06 0.09 5.53
C VAL A 179 -12.24 -0.34 6.73
N VAL A 180 -11.12 -1.01 6.49
CA VAL A 180 -10.20 -1.41 7.56
C VAL A 180 -9.39 -0.20 7.99
N LYS A 181 -9.42 0.11 9.28
CA LYS A 181 -8.62 1.18 9.88
C LYS A 181 -7.30 0.62 10.41
N VAL A 182 -6.27 1.46 10.42
CA VAL A 182 -4.98 1.15 11.04
C VAL A 182 -4.54 2.30 11.94
N VAL A 183 -4.04 1.95 13.12
CA VAL A 183 -3.39 2.91 14.03
C VAL A 183 -1.89 2.64 14.04
N LEU A 184 -1.10 3.70 13.98
CA LEU A 184 0.36 3.64 13.89
C LEU A 184 1.04 4.11 15.17
N ASP A 185 2.21 3.55 15.46
CA ASP A 185 3.13 4.09 16.45
C ASP A 185 3.93 5.26 15.87
N ARG A 186 4.73 5.93 16.71
CA ARG A 186 5.59 7.06 16.30
C ARG A 186 6.63 6.68 15.23
N ARG A 187 6.97 5.40 15.10
CA ARG A 187 7.93 4.88 14.12
C ARG A 187 7.25 4.44 12.83
N GLY A 188 5.93 4.67 12.66
CA GLY A 188 5.20 4.24 11.48
C GLY A 188 5.02 2.71 11.40
N CYS A 189 5.00 2.02 12.53
CA CYS A 189 4.56 0.62 12.59
C CYS A 189 3.10 0.52 12.97
N ALA A 190 2.38 -0.47 12.44
CA ALA A 190 1.03 -0.76 12.85
C ALA A 190 1.00 -1.20 14.32
N LEU A 191 0.19 -0.53 15.13
CA LEU A 191 -0.20 -0.98 16.46
C LEU A 191 -1.35 -1.98 16.38
N TYR A 192 -2.34 -1.69 15.55
CA TYR A 192 -3.52 -2.55 15.37
C TYR A 192 -4.27 -2.21 14.07
N PHE A 193 -4.94 -3.21 13.51
CA PHE A 193 -5.91 -3.06 12.41
C PHE A 193 -7.29 -3.45 12.90
N SER A 194 -8.32 -2.73 12.49
CA SER A 194 -9.69 -3.05 12.91
C SER A 194 -10.73 -2.59 11.90
N ARG A 195 -11.86 -3.30 11.86
CA ARG A 195 -13.08 -2.81 11.21
C ARG A 195 -13.81 -1.79 12.08
N ALA A 196 -13.55 -1.73 13.39
CA ALA A 196 -14.04 -0.69 14.27
C ALA A 196 -13.34 0.66 14.02
N THR A 197 -14.00 1.77 14.40
CA THR A 197 -13.43 3.12 14.26
C THR A 197 -12.29 3.33 15.25
N ILE A 198 -11.06 3.32 14.75
CA ILE A 198 -9.83 3.57 15.52
C ILE A 198 -8.91 4.57 14.80
N PRO A 199 -8.28 5.52 15.51
CA PRO A 199 -8.45 5.80 16.93
C PRO A 199 -9.81 6.45 17.23
N TRP A 200 -10.36 6.21 18.43
CA TRP A 200 -11.61 6.82 18.86
C TRP A 200 -11.38 8.25 19.38
N ALA A 201 -12.00 9.24 18.74
CA ALA A 201 -11.97 10.62 19.20
C ALA A 201 -13.01 10.85 20.31
N ARG A 202 -12.65 10.51 21.56
CA ARG A 202 -13.55 10.48 22.74
C ARG A 202 -14.55 11.63 22.78
N ASP A 203 -14.06 12.88 22.80
CA ASP A 203 -14.91 14.05 23.02
C ASP A 203 -15.68 14.43 21.76
N ALA A 204 -15.07 14.32 20.57
CA ALA A 204 -15.70 14.68 19.30
C ALA A 204 -16.82 13.70 18.94
N PHE A 205 -16.55 12.39 18.99
CA PHE A 205 -17.54 11.37 18.63
C PHE A 205 -18.60 11.13 19.70
N ALA A 206 -18.37 11.59 20.95
CA ALA A 206 -19.45 11.67 21.94
C ALA A 206 -20.46 12.77 21.61
N ALA A 207 -20.03 13.85 20.95
CA ALA A 207 -20.89 14.94 20.53
C ALA A 207 -21.57 14.67 19.19
N ASP A 208 -20.81 14.24 18.18
CA ASP A 208 -21.30 13.98 16.82
C ASP A 208 -20.38 13.02 16.06
N VAL A 209 -20.96 11.92 15.55
CA VAL A 209 -20.24 10.94 14.71
C VAL A 209 -20.35 11.23 13.21
N SER A 210 -21.14 12.23 12.81
CA SER A 210 -21.32 12.59 11.40
C SER A 210 -20.19 13.46 10.84
N SER A 211 -19.29 13.95 11.69
CA SER A 211 -18.14 14.77 11.31
C SER A 211 -16.82 14.22 11.87
N LEU A 212 -15.73 14.42 11.13
CA LEU A 212 -14.39 14.06 11.57
C LEU A 212 -13.70 15.25 12.24
N PRO A 213 -13.10 15.07 13.43
CA PRO A 213 -12.32 16.13 14.05
C PRO A 213 -11.04 16.40 13.26
N ALA A 214 -10.69 17.68 13.13
CA ALA A 214 -9.48 18.11 12.42
C ALA A 214 -8.22 17.52 13.05
N GLY A 215 -7.33 16.97 12.21
CA GLY A 215 -6.03 16.43 12.65
C GLY A 215 -6.08 15.05 13.31
N LEU A 216 -7.23 14.37 13.31
CA LEU A 216 -7.31 12.98 13.76
C LEU A 216 -6.46 12.08 12.83
N PRO A 217 -5.46 11.33 13.35
CA PRO A 217 -4.65 10.43 12.54
C PRO A 217 -5.43 9.15 12.21
N LEU A 218 -6.44 9.30 11.36
CA LEU A 218 -7.35 8.24 10.93
C LEU A 218 -6.94 7.76 9.54
N TYR A 219 -6.60 6.49 9.43
CA TYR A 219 -6.07 5.91 8.19
C TYR A 219 -6.86 4.69 7.77
N ARG A 220 -7.12 4.59 6.46
CA ARG A 220 -7.60 3.40 5.79
C ARG A 220 -6.41 2.54 5.39
N HIS A 221 -6.37 1.31 5.87
CA HIS A 221 -5.43 0.31 5.42
C HIS A 221 -5.70 -0.06 3.94
N TYR A 222 -4.62 -0.24 3.19
CA TYR A 222 -4.64 -0.69 1.81
C TYR A 222 -3.89 -2.03 1.69
N GLY A 223 -4.53 -3.04 1.09
CA GLY A 223 -4.08 -4.44 1.05
C GLY A 223 -2.87 -4.74 0.16
N LEU A 224 -1.97 -3.77 -0.01
CA LEU A 224 -0.67 -3.94 -0.68
C LEU A 224 0.38 -4.27 0.37
N TYR A 225 1.06 -5.41 0.20
CA TYR A 225 2.03 -5.86 1.18
C TYR A 225 3.39 -6.12 0.55
N ALA A 226 4.46 -5.80 1.28
CA ALA A 226 5.79 -6.35 1.06
C ALA A 226 6.15 -7.31 2.19
N TYR A 227 6.81 -8.41 1.86
CA TYR A 227 7.25 -9.43 2.79
C TYR A 227 8.73 -9.71 2.61
N ARG A 228 9.44 -9.97 3.71
CA ARG A 228 10.69 -10.72 3.63
C ARG A 228 10.34 -12.16 3.31
N VAL A 229 11.06 -12.78 2.38
CA VAL A 229 10.78 -14.17 1.99
C VAL A 229 10.87 -15.13 3.18
N ALA A 230 11.78 -14.90 4.13
CA ALA A 230 11.85 -15.67 5.38
C ALA A 230 10.49 -15.70 6.09
N PHE A 231 9.91 -14.52 6.32
CA PHE A 231 8.62 -14.39 6.99
C PHE A 231 7.46 -14.87 6.13
N LEU A 232 7.51 -14.66 4.81
CA LEU A 232 6.50 -15.16 3.89
C LEU A 232 6.38 -16.69 3.94
N ARG A 233 7.50 -17.41 4.12
CA ARG A 233 7.53 -18.86 4.30
C ARG A 233 7.01 -19.31 5.66
N GLU A 234 7.27 -18.51 6.69
CA GLU A 234 6.86 -18.81 8.05
C GLU A 234 5.36 -18.54 8.29
N PHE A 235 4.82 -17.45 7.73
CA PHE A 235 3.49 -16.93 8.03
C PHE A 235 2.33 -17.94 7.88
N PRO A 236 2.30 -18.80 6.84
CA PRO A 236 1.29 -19.87 6.73
C PRO A 236 1.33 -20.90 7.85
N ASN A 237 2.50 -21.07 8.50
CA ASN A 237 2.72 -22.05 9.56
C ASN A 237 2.46 -21.48 10.97
N LEU A 238 2.23 -20.17 11.09
CA LEU A 238 1.83 -19.57 12.35
C LEU A 238 0.42 -20.02 12.73
N GLU A 239 0.22 -20.30 14.01
CA GLU A 239 -1.12 -20.59 14.53
C GLU A 239 -2.07 -19.42 14.22
N PRO A 240 -3.28 -19.67 13.69
CA PRO A 240 -4.30 -18.64 13.50
C PRO A 240 -4.52 -17.85 14.79
N ALA A 241 -4.39 -16.53 14.74
CA ALA A 241 -4.63 -15.69 15.91
C ALA A 241 -6.13 -15.63 16.23
N PRO A 242 -6.58 -15.78 17.48
CA PRO A 242 -8.00 -15.69 17.82
C PRO A 242 -8.67 -14.41 17.27
N ILE A 243 -7.96 -13.27 17.35
CA ILE A 243 -8.44 -11.97 16.88
C ILE A 243 -8.59 -11.88 15.36
N GLU A 244 -7.81 -12.64 14.58
CA GLU A 244 -7.89 -12.59 13.11
C GLU A 244 -9.22 -13.15 12.60
N GLN A 245 -9.82 -14.09 13.35
CA GLN A 245 -11.08 -14.73 13.01
C GLN A 245 -12.27 -13.80 13.25
N PHE A 246 -12.26 -13.05 14.35
CA PHE A 246 -13.33 -12.09 14.67
C PHE A 246 -13.30 -10.87 13.75
N GLU A 247 -12.11 -10.33 13.48
CA GLU A 247 -11.97 -9.19 12.58
C GLU A 247 -11.98 -9.61 11.10
N ALA A 248 -11.78 -10.89 10.79
CA ALA A 248 -11.56 -11.37 9.43
C ALA A 248 -10.44 -10.57 8.73
N LEU A 249 -9.28 -10.48 9.39
CA LEU A 249 -8.08 -9.72 8.96
C LEU A 249 -6.81 -10.55 9.20
N GLU A 250 -6.29 -11.18 8.13
CA GLU A 250 -5.13 -12.09 8.20
C GLU A 250 -3.87 -11.44 8.80
N GLN A 251 -3.64 -10.15 8.53
CA GLN A 251 -2.45 -9.45 9.02
C GLN A 251 -2.38 -9.33 10.55
N LEU A 252 -3.51 -9.54 11.26
CA LEU A 252 -3.51 -9.61 12.71
C LEU A 252 -2.74 -10.82 13.25
N ARG A 253 -2.58 -11.90 12.46
CA ARG A 253 -1.74 -13.04 12.82
C ARG A 253 -0.31 -12.62 13.09
N ALA A 254 0.25 -11.78 12.21
CA ALA A 254 1.61 -11.29 12.35
C ALA A 254 1.77 -10.50 13.66
N LEU A 255 0.86 -9.56 13.93
CA LEU A 255 0.88 -8.76 15.15
C LEU A 255 0.73 -9.61 16.41
N TRP A 256 -0.16 -10.60 16.39
CA TRP A 256 -0.40 -11.52 17.51
C TRP A 256 0.85 -12.31 17.90
N HIS A 257 1.61 -12.78 16.91
CA HIS A 257 2.88 -13.49 17.13
C HIS A 257 4.08 -12.56 17.36
N GLY A 258 3.85 -11.26 17.55
CA GLY A 258 4.89 -10.29 17.91
C GLY A 258 5.70 -9.73 16.73
N TYR A 259 5.30 -10.04 15.49
CA TYR A 259 5.93 -9.46 14.31
C TYR A 259 5.51 -7.99 14.13
N ARG A 260 6.47 -7.16 13.71
CA ARG A 260 6.20 -5.76 13.37
C ARG A 260 5.84 -5.62 11.89
N ILE A 261 4.86 -4.75 11.63
CA ILE A 261 4.41 -4.36 10.31
C ILE A 261 4.75 -2.89 10.11
N ALA A 262 5.62 -2.55 9.17
CA ALA A 262 5.86 -1.15 8.79
C ALA A 262 4.75 -0.65 7.87
N VAL A 263 4.36 0.63 7.97
CA VAL A 263 3.25 1.18 7.19
C VAL A 263 3.66 2.44 6.46
N GLU A 264 3.52 2.42 5.13
CA GLU A 264 3.69 3.57 4.25
C GLU A 264 2.40 4.39 4.21
N ILE A 265 2.48 5.70 4.45
CA ILE A 265 1.32 6.60 4.33
C ILE A 265 1.30 7.18 2.92
N ALA A 266 0.40 6.69 2.07
CA ALA A 266 0.18 7.22 0.74
C ALA A 266 -0.50 8.61 0.80
N GLN A 267 -0.16 9.48 -0.15
CA GLN A 267 -0.73 10.84 -0.25
C GLN A 267 -2.21 10.87 -0.66
N GLY A 268 -2.77 9.75 -1.11
CA GLY A 268 -4.15 9.66 -1.52
C GLY A 268 -4.61 8.21 -1.64
N ALA A 269 -5.92 8.04 -1.86
CA ALA A 269 -6.53 6.74 -2.05
C ALA A 269 -6.00 6.08 -3.33
N PRO A 270 -5.48 4.84 -3.26
CA PRO A 270 -5.17 4.05 -4.45
C PRO A 270 -6.41 3.86 -5.32
N ALA A 271 -6.20 3.64 -6.61
CA ALA A 271 -7.29 3.31 -7.51
C ALA A 271 -8.00 2.02 -7.04
N PRO A 272 -9.35 1.98 -7.06
CA PRO A 272 -10.07 0.79 -6.63
C PRO A 272 -9.77 -0.38 -7.57
N GLY A 273 -9.72 -1.59 -7.01
CA GLY A 273 -9.68 -2.83 -7.77
C GLY A 273 -10.95 -3.04 -8.59
N ILE A 274 -10.90 -4.01 -9.50
CA ILE A 274 -12.07 -4.46 -10.26
C ILE A 274 -12.71 -5.58 -9.47
N ASP A 275 -13.97 -5.51 -9.06
CA ASP A 275 -14.67 -6.64 -8.41
C ASP A 275 -16.01 -6.99 -9.05
N THR A 276 -16.53 -6.06 -9.85
CA THR A 276 -17.82 -6.15 -10.51
C THR A 276 -17.68 -5.87 -12.02
N PRO A 277 -18.68 -6.23 -12.83
CA PRO A 277 -18.74 -5.83 -14.25
C PRO A 277 -18.69 -4.31 -14.46
N ASP A 278 -19.24 -3.53 -13.53
CA ASP A 278 -19.23 -2.05 -13.60
C ASP A 278 -17.82 -1.50 -13.38
N ASP A 279 -17.07 -2.09 -12.43
CA ASP A 279 -15.66 -1.74 -12.24
C ASP A 279 -14.84 -2.08 -13.48
N LEU A 280 -15.06 -3.25 -14.07
CA LEU A 280 -14.38 -3.69 -15.28
C LEU A 280 -14.63 -2.69 -16.42
N SER A 281 -15.88 -2.29 -16.62
CA SER A 281 -16.27 -1.34 -17.67
C SER A 281 -15.63 0.03 -17.45
N ARG A 282 -15.64 0.54 -16.22
CA ARG A 282 -15.01 1.82 -15.85
C ARG A 282 -13.50 1.81 -16.12
N VAL A 283 -12.81 0.76 -15.69
CA VAL A 283 -11.36 0.64 -15.89
C VAL A 283 -11.02 0.38 -17.36
N ARG A 284 -11.85 -0.36 -18.10
CA ARG A 284 -11.67 -0.54 -19.55
C ARG A 284 -11.73 0.80 -20.27
N ALA A 285 -12.74 1.63 -19.98
CA ALA A 285 -12.87 2.96 -20.56
C ALA A 285 -11.65 3.86 -20.22
N TRP A 286 -11.08 3.72 -19.02
CA TRP A 286 -9.84 4.42 -18.65
C TRP A 286 -8.66 4.02 -19.54
N TYR A 287 -8.48 2.71 -19.81
CA TYR A 287 -7.44 2.23 -20.72
C TYR A 287 -7.67 2.67 -22.16
N GLU A 288 -8.92 2.69 -22.62
CA GLU A 288 -9.31 3.15 -23.97
C GLU A 288 -9.11 4.65 -24.18
N ALA A 289 -9.27 5.46 -23.13
CA ALA A 289 -9.05 6.90 -23.19
C ALA A 289 -7.55 7.28 -23.11
N ASP A 290 -6.71 6.45 -22.49
CA ASP A 290 -5.27 6.68 -22.40
C ASP A 290 -4.54 6.02 -23.58
N ASP A 291 -4.56 6.70 -24.73
CA ASP A 291 -3.91 6.29 -25.99
C ASP A 291 -2.44 5.87 -25.82
N ARG A 292 -1.76 6.28 -24.74
CA ARG A 292 -0.36 5.95 -24.45
C ARG A 292 -0.15 4.52 -23.93
N LEU A 293 -1.19 3.86 -23.42
CA LEU A 293 -1.11 2.53 -22.80
C LEU A 293 -1.64 1.39 -23.69
N ILE A 294 -2.26 1.72 -24.82
CA ILE A 294 -2.75 0.73 -25.80
C ILE A 294 -1.68 0.37 -26.83
N THR A 295 -0.77 1.30 -27.17
CA THR A 295 0.18 1.15 -28.30
C THR A 295 1.59 0.64 -27.93
N ARG A 296 1.76 -0.04 -26.79
CA ARG A 296 3.03 -0.69 -26.39
C ARG A 296 2.83 -2.12 -25.90
#